data_AF-A0A1T5D0X3-F1
#
_entry.id   AF-A0A1T5D0X3-F1
#
_cell.length_a   1.000
_cell.length_b   1.000
_cell.length_c   1.000
_cell.angle_alpha   90.00
_cell.angle_beta   90.00
_cell.angle_gamma   90.00
#
_symmetry.space_group_name_H-M   'P 1'
#
loop_
_entity.id
_entity.type
_entity.pdbx_description
1 polymer ?
#
loop_
_entity_poly.entity_id
_entity_poly.type
_entity_poly.pdbx_seq_one_letter_code
_entity_poly.pdbx_strand_id
1 'polypeptide(L)'
;MGTTKKTLKISFATQKGGVGKSTMTTLLASVLHYRLGYDMLIMDCDFPQHSLTNLRERDLKTIMQNEYHKRMAMKQFQAINKKSISDYQM
;
A
#
# COMPACT_ATOMS: atom_id res chain seq x y z
N MET A 1 10.70 24.55 19.58
CA MET A 1 11.30 23.20 19.73
C MET A 1 11.06 22.47 18.41
N GLY A 2 12.07 22.41 17.53
CA GLY A 2 11.89 21.88 16.17
C GLY A 2 11.79 20.36 16.19
N THR A 3 10.67 19.81 15.73
CA THR A 3 10.52 18.36 15.59
C THR A 3 11.28 17.90 14.35
N THR A 4 12.41 17.22 14.53
CA THR A 4 13.13 16.57 13.44
C THR A 4 12.26 15.45 12.88
N LYS A 5 11.82 15.55 11.62
CA LYS A 5 11.07 14.48 10.95
C LYS A 5 12.03 13.31 10.69
N LYS A 6 11.91 12.24 11.49
CA LYS A 6 12.66 10.99 11.32
C LYS A 6 11.77 9.95 10.66
N THR A 7 12.26 9.32 9.59
CA THR A 7 11.57 8.20 8.94
C THR A 7 11.46 7.01 9.90
N LEU A 8 10.24 6.52 10.12
CA LEU A 8 9.99 5.30 10.88
C LEU A 8 10.24 4.08 10.01
N LYS A 9 10.93 3.08 10.54
CA LYS A 9 11.22 1.81 9.87
C LYS A 9 10.48 0.70 10.60
N ILE A 10 9.66 -0.07 9.88
CA ILE A 10 8.85 -1.16 10.43
C ILE A 10 9.14 -2.41 9.61
N SER A 11 9.42 -3.51 10.29
CA SER A 11 9.72 -4.80 9.65
C SER A 11 8.88 -5.90 10.27
N PHE A 12 8.14 -6.63 9.44
CA PHE A 12 7.43 -7.85 9.83
C PHE A 12 8.26 -9.06 9.38
N ALA A 13 8.93 -9.71 10.33
CA ALA A 13 9.84 -10.82 10.05
C ALA A 13 9.53 -12.02 10.96
N THR A 14 9.46 -13.21 10.36
CA THR A 14 9.27 -14.49 11.05
C THR A 14 9.92 -15.60 10.24
N GLN A 15 10.42 -16.64 10.92
CA GLN A 15 11.03 -17.81 10.29
C GLN A 15 9.98 -18.72 9.60
N LYS A 16 8.73 -18.71 10.07
CA LYS A 16 7.66 -19.56 9.54
C LYS A 16 6.96 -18.91 8.34
N GLY A 17 6.84 -19.65 7.24
CA GLY A 17 6.03 -19.27 6.08
C GLY A 17 4.53 -19.26 6.41
N GLY A 18 3.75 -18.43 5.71
CA GLY A 18 2.28 -18.45 5.82
C GLY A 18 1.68 -17.86 7.12
N VAL A 19 2.46 -17.23 7.98
CA VAL A 19 1.95 -16.63 9.24
C VAL A 19 1.28 -15.26 9.07
N GLY A 20 1.12 -14.77 7.84
CA GLY A 20 0.45 -13.50 7.56
C GLY A 20 1.34 -12.25 7.58
N LYS A 21 2.66 -12.39 7.37
CA LYS A 21 3.58 -11.23 7.29
C LYS A 21 3.12 -10.22 6.24
N SER A 22 2.93 -10.67 5.00
CA SER A 22 2.49 -9.83 3.88
C SER A 22 1.11 -9.24 4.15
N THR A 23 0.20 -10.01 4.74
CA THR A 23 -1.14 -9.53 5.16
C THR A 23 -1.05 -8.39 6.15
N MET A 24 -0.25 -8.54 7.21
CA MET A 24 -0.05 -7.50 8.22
C MET A 24 0.60 -6.25 7.62
N THR A 25 1.62 -6.42 6.77
CA THR A 25 2.24 -5.33 6.02
C THR A 25 1.21 -4.55 5.20
N THR A 26 0.37 -5.23 4.42
CA THR A 26 -0.66 -4.58 3.59
C THR A 26 -1.70 -3.85 4.44
N LEU A 27 -2.18 -4.46 5.52
CA LEU A 27 -3.18 -3.84 6.41
C LEU A 27 -2.63 -2.58 7.06
N LEU A 28 -1.42 -2.65 7.63
CA LEU A 28 -0.78 -1.50 8.24
C LEU A 28 -0.56 -0.39 7.20
N ALA A 29 -0.03 -0.74 6.04
CA ALA A 29 0.22 0.22 4.97
C ALA A 29 -1.07 0.89 4.49
N SER A 30 -2.16 0.14 4.37
CA SER A 30 -3.46 0.67 3.97
C SER A 30 -3.97 1.71 4.96
N VAL A 31 -3.83 1.46 6.27
CA VAL A 31 -4.23 2.44 7.30
C VAL A 31 -3.32 3.66 7.26
N LEU A 32 -2.00 3.47 7.28
CA LEU A 32 -1.04 4.59 7.30
C LEU A 32 -1.18 5.48 6.06
N HIS A 33 -1.34 4.88 4.88
CA HIS A 33 -1.42 5.62 3.64
C HIS A 33 -2.82 6.19 3.38
N TYR A 34 -3.84 5.33 3.32
CA TYR A 34 -5.18 5.73 2.87
C TYR A 34 -6.02 6.41 3.95
N ARG A 35 -5.72 6.19 5.24
CA ARG A 35 -6.46 6.81 6.34
C ARG A 35 -5.72 7.95 6.99
N LEU A 36 -4.39 7.84 7.13
CA LEU A 36 -3.57 8.83 7.83
C LEU A 36 -2.71 9.69 6.90
N GLY A 37 -2.66 9.40 5.59
CA GLY A 37 -1.99 10.24 4.60
C GLY A 37 -0.46 10.19 4.62
N TYR A 38 0.16 9.20 5.28
CA TYR A 38 1.62 9.11 5.33
C TYR A 38 2.24 8.74 3.97
N ASP A 39 3.38 9.35 3.66
CA ASP A 39 4.27 8.90 2.59
C ASP A 39 5.04 7.69 3.08
N MET A 40 4.98 6.60 2.31
CA MET A 40 5.59 5.35 2.71
C MET A 40 6.07 4.54 1.51
N LEU A 41 7.09 3.72 1.77
CA LEU A 41 7.65 2.75 0.84
C LEU A 41 7.51 1.36 1.47
N ILE A 42 7.03 0.40 0.69
CA ILE A 42 7.01 -1.01 1.07
C ILE A 42 8.11 -1.72 0.29
N MET A 43 8.96 -2.47 0.99
CA MET A 43 9.97 -3.34 0.40
C MET A 43 9.48 -4.77 0.50
N ASP A 44 9.24 -5.42 -0.65
CA ASP A 44 8.89 -6.83 -0.69
C ASP A 44 10.18 -7.68 -0.66
N CYS A 45 10.40 -8.37 0.46
CA CYS A 45 11.56 -9.23 0.67
C CYS A 45 11.22 -10.72 0.48
N ASP A 46 10.08 -11.04 -0.13
CA ASP A 46 9.57 -12.41 -0.31
C ASP A 46 9.92 -12.99 -1.68
N PHE A 47 11.20 -12.95 -2.09
CA PHE A 47 11.64 -13.63 -3.31
C PHE A 47 11.66 -15.16 -3.06
N PRO A 48 11.06 -15.99 -3.95
CA PRO A 48 10.49 -15.67 -5.27
C PRO A 48 8.96 -15.47 -5.30
N GLN A 49 8.26 -15.52 -4.16
CA GLN A 49 6.79 -15.49 -4.09
C GLN A 49 6.16 -14.14 -4.45
N HIS A 50 6.87 -13.02 -4.20
CA HIS A 50 6.43 -11.65 -4.50
C HIS A 50 4.99 -11.35 -4.08
N SER A 51 4.64 -11.79 -2.86
CA SER A 51 3.26 -11.75 -2.35
C SER A 51 2.61 -10.36 -2.45
N LEU A 52 3.37 -9.29 -2.21
CA LEU A 52 2.84 -7.93 -2.22
C LEU A 52 2.68 -7.38 -3.62
N THR A 53 3.65 -7.61 -4.51
CA THR A 53 3.56 -7.22 -5.93
C THR A 53 2.37 -7.91 -6.59
N ASN A 54 2.22 -9.22 -6.40
CA ASN A 54 1.12 -9.99 -6.95
C ASN A 54 -0.25 -9.57 -6.40
N LEU A 55 -0.31 -9.11 -5.14
CA LEU A 55 -1.53 -8.53 -4.58
C LEU A 55 -1.85 -7.19 -5.24
N ARG A 56 -0.85 -6.31 -5.36
CA ARG A 56 -0.98 -4.98 -5.95
C ARG A 56 -1.48 -5.03 -7.40
N GLU A 57 -0.95 -5.94 -8.21
CA GLU A 57 -1.35 -6.12 -9.61
C GLU A 57 -2.81 -6.57 -9.74
N ARG A 58 -3.25 -7.51 -8.89
CA ARG A 58 -4.65 -7.97 -8.85
C ARG A 58 -5.61 -6.87 -8.41
N ASP A 59 -5.21 -6.08 -7.42
CA ASP A 59 -6.01 -4.92 -6.96
C ASP A 59 -6.12 -3.87 -8.07
N LEU A 60 -5.02 -3.56 -8.78
CA LEU A 60 -5.05 -2.66 -9.94
C LEU A 60 -6.02 -3.13 -10.99
N LYS A 61 -5.92 -4.40 -11.38
CA LYS A 61 -6.80 -4.98 -12.40
C LYS A 61 -8.27 -4.85 -11.99
N THR A 62 -8.58 -5.16 -10.74
CA THR A 62 -9.95 -5.07 -10.19
C THR A 62 -10.47 -3.63 -10.20
N ILE A 63 -9.64 -2.66 -9.78
CA ILE A 63 -9.99 -1.24 -9.81
C ILE A 63 -10.21 -0.78 -11.25
N MET A 64 -9.31 -1.13 -12.17
CA MET A 64 -9.36 -0.65 -13.56
C MET A 64 -10.48 -1.26 -14.40
N GLN A 65 -11.00 -2.42 -14.02
CA GLN A 65 -12.07 -3.11 -14.75
C GLN A 65 -13.48 -2.70 -14.30
N ASN A 66 -13.62 -1.98 -13.18
CA ASN A 66 -14.93 -1.64 -12.62
C ASN A 66 -15.04 -0.15 -12.28
N GLU A 67 -15.94 0.56 -12.94
CA GLU A 67 -16.18 2.00 -12.75
C GLU A 67 -16.56 2.39 -11.32
N TYR A 68 -17.28 1.52 -10.60
CA TYR A 68 -17.58 1.75 -9.19
C TYR A 68 -16.29 1.77 -8.37
N HIS A 69 -15.40 0.80 -8.57
CA HIS A 69 -14.12 0.73 -7.87
C HIS A 69 -13.18 1.88 -8.25
N LYS A 70 -13.14 2.31 -9.52
CA LYS A 70 -12.40 3.51 -9.94
C LYS A 70 -12.86 4.75 -9.18
N ARG A 71 -14.18 5.00 -9.14
CA ARG A 71 -14.75 6.16 -8.44
C ARG A 71 -14.43 6.14 -6.95
N MET A 72 -14.50 4.96 -6.32
CA MET A 72 -14.15 4.81 -4.90
C MET A 72 -12.66 5.07 -4.66
N ALA A 73 -11.78 4.54 -5.51
CA ALA A 73 -10.34 4.81 -5.42
C ALA A 73 -10.03 6.30 -5.61
N MET A 74 -10.62 6.96 -6.61
CA MET A 74 -10.45 8.41 -6.84
C MET A 74 -10.86 9.23 -5.62
N LYS A 75 -12.03 8.94 -5.02
CA LYS A 75 -12.49 9.62 -3.79
C LYS A 75 -11.51 9.42 -2.64
N GLN A 76 -10.96 8.22 -2.50
CA GLN A 76 -9.99 7.91 -1.46
C GLN A 76 -8.69 8.72 -1.62
N PHE A 77 -8.15 8.80 -2.84
CA PHE A 77 -6.94 9.59 -3.12
C PHE A 77 -7.17 11.10 -2.96
N GLN A 78 -8.33 11.61 -3.37
CA GLN A 78 -8.72 12.99 -3.16
C GLN A 78 -8.82 13.34 -1.67
N ALA A 79 -9.38 12.45 -0.85
CA ALA A 79 -9.54 12.68 0.60
C ALA A 79 -8.22 12.86 1.35
N ILE A 80 -7.13 12.26 0.86
CA ILE A 80 -5.79 12.38 1.44
C ILE A 80 -4.87 13.34 0.66
N ASN A 81 -5.39 14.05 -0.33
CA ASN A 81 -4.64 14.95 -1.22
C ASN A 81 -3.40 14.29 -1.85
N LYS A 82 -3.55 13.04 -2.32
CA LYS A 82 -2.49 12.30 -3.02
C LYS A 82 -2.86 12.02 -4.46
N LYS A 83 -1.83 11.87 -5.30
CA LYS A 83 -2.00 11.45 -6.70
C LYS A 83 -2.69 10.10 -6.76
N SER A 84 -3.58 9.97 -7.73
CA SER A 84 -4.37 8.78 -7.93
C SER A 84 -3.54 7.66 -8.53
N ILE A 85 -4.03 6.44 -8.39
CA ILE A 85 -3.43 5.26 -9.04
C ILE A 85 -3.29 5.41 -10.56
N SER A 86 -4.19 6.14 -11.23
CA SER A 86 -4.10 6.39 -12.68
C SER A 86 -2.95 7.32 -13.07
N ASP A 87 -2.44 8.14 -12.14
CA ASP A 87 -1.33 9.06 -12.41
C ASP A 87 0.04 8.36 -12.43
N TYR A 88 0.11 7.09 -12.00
CA TYR A 88 1.33 6.27 -11.98
C TYR A 88 1.44 5.30 -13.17
N GLN A 89 0.46 5.31 -14.09
CA GLN A 89 0.45 4.46 -15.30
C GLN A 89 0.50 5.27 -16.62
N MET A 90 0.88 6.55 -16.56
CA MET A 90 1.17 7.38 -17.74
C MET A 90 2.68 7.65 -17.87
#